data_AF-A0A1F6Y9A0-F1
#
_entry.id   AF-A0A1F6Y9A0-F1
#
_cell.length_a   1.000
_cell.length_b   1.000
_cell.length_c   1.000
_cell.angle_alpha   90.00
_cell.angle_beta   90.00
_cell.angle_gamma   90.00
#
_symmetry.space_group_name_H-M   'P 1'
#
loop_
_entity.id
_entity.type
_entity.pdbx_description
1 polymer ?
#
loop_
_entity_poly.entity_id
_entity_poly.type
_entity_poly.pdbx_seq_one_letter_code
_entity_poly.pdbx_strand_id
1 'polypeptide(L)'
;MSSYSKKILKKLAEKPATAASEIAISYPASRALKNLVGAGYVEVKKSDNQDYVKITKRGKTKLDTIRLLGEDALVSRTWDGYWRIIILDLPEERKNERESLRYLLKKANFACVKNTVWISPLPYENLFINIKKDLGLSTELMIIIADKLDEQTRLAFLNAIKE
;
A
#
# COMPACT_ATOMS: atom_id res chain seq x y z
N MET A 1 10.15 8.81 -2.78
CA MET A 1 9.49 10.08 -3.17
C MET A 1 9.64 11.07 -2.02
N SER A 2 10.03 12.32 -2.29
CA SER A 2 10.30 13.30 -1.22
C SER A 2 9.04 13.72 -0.46
N SER A 3 9.20 14.22 0.77
CA SER A 3 8.11 14.77 1.59
C SER A 3 7.35 15.89 0.86
N TYR A 4 8.07 16.79 0.18
CA TYR A 4 7.49 17.86 -0.63
C TYR A 4 6.66 17.33 -1.81
N SER A 5 7.13 16.32 -2.54
CA SER A 5 6.36 15.73 -3.65
C SER A 5 5.04 15.11 -3.17
N LYS A 6 5.03 14.46 -2.00
CA LYS A 6 3.79 13.93 -1.40
C LYS A 6 2.81 15.05 -1.04
N LYS A 7 3.30 16.13 -0.40
CA LYS A 7 2.47 17.29 -0.03
C LYS A 7 1.84 17.99 -1.24
N ILE A 8 2.62 18.17 -2.32
CA ILE A 8 2.13 18.78 -3.57
C ILE A 8 1.01 17.93 -4.19
N LEU A 9 1.18 16.60 -4.29
CA LEU A 9 0.15 15.71 -4.83
C LEU A 9 -1.13 15.73 -3.99
N LYS A 10 -1.03 15.76 -2.65
CA LYS A 10 -2.20 15.90 -1.76
C LYS A 10 -2.95 17.21 -2.03
N LYS A 11 -2.26 18.35 -2.06
CA LYS A 11 -2.84 19.68 -2.32
C LYS A 11 -3.55 19.73 -3.68
N LEU A 12 -2.94 19.18 -4.73
CA LEU A 12 -3.51 19.16 -6.08
C LEU A 12 -4.67 18.16 -6.25
N ALA A 13 -4.79 17.16 -5.37
CA ALA A 13 -5.93 16.25 -5.36
C ALA A 13 -7.18 16.90 -4.76
N GLU A 14 -7.00 17.79 -3.76
CA GLU A 14 -8.07 18.58 -3.14
C GLU A 14 -8.47 19.78 -4.02
N LYS A 15 -7.47 20.43 -4.64
CA LYS A 15 -7.66 21.57 -5.55
C LYS A 15 -7.08 21.27 -6.94
N PRO A 16 -7.90 20.80 -7.89
CA PRO A 16 -7.42 20.25 -9.16
C PRO A 16 -6.73 21.26 -10.09
N ALA A 17 -6.90 22.56 -9.86
CA ALA A 17 -6.16 23.61 -10.54
C ALA A 17 -5.68 24.63 -9.52
N THR A 18 -4.36 24.78 -9.38
CA THR A 18 -3.72 25.71 -8.45
C THR A 18 -2.63 26.47 -9.19
N ALA A 19 -2.38 27.73 -8.87
CA ALA A 19 -1.29 28.48 -9.50
C ALA A 19 0.08 27.86 -9.17
N ALA A 20 0.98 27.81 -10.15
CA ALA A 20 2.32 27.23 -9.97
C ALA A 20 3.12 27.99 -8.89
N SER A 21 2.93 29.31 -8.80
CA SER A 21 3.50 30.19 -7.77
C SER A 21 3.06 29.82 -6.34
N GLU A 22 1.82 29.38 -6.16
CA GLU A 22 1.29 28.91 -4.86
C GLU A 22 1.82 27.53 -4.44
N ILE A 23 2.51 26.83 -5.33
CA ILE A 23 3.10 25.51 -5.07
C ILE A 23 4.62 25.63 -4.94
N ALA A 24 5.25 26.44 -5.80
CA ALA A 24 6.68 26.68 -5.88
C ALA A 24 7.17 27.79 -4.92
N ILE A 25 6.66 27.78 -3.68
CA ILE A 25 6.88 28.84 -2.68
C ILE A 25 8.32 28.81 -2.10
N SER A 26 9.03 27.68 -2.25
CA SER A 26 10.39 27.50 -1.75
C SER A 26 11.23 26.67 -2.72
N TYR A 27 12.55 26.84 -2.69
CA TYR A 27 13.47 26.09 -3.55
C TYR A 27 13.26 24.56 -3.51
N PRO A 28 13.07 23.91 -2.33
CA PRO A 28 12.73 22.49 -2.26
C PRO A 28 11.39 22.15 -2.93
N ALA A 29 10.37 23.01 -2.77
CA ALA A 29 9.05 22.79 -3.38
C ALA A 29 9.10 22.95 -4.90
N SER A 30 9.85 23.94 -5.41
CA SER A 30 10.06 24.14 -6.85
C SER A 30 10.78 22.95 -7.49
N ARG A 31 11.80 22.41 -6.83
CA ARG A 31 12.50 21.20 -7.29
C ARG A 31 11.58 19.98 -7.26
N ALA A 32 10.77 19.82 -6.22
CA ALA A 32 9.80 18.74 -6.11
C ALA A 32 8.71 18.83 -7.20
N LEU A 33 8.23 20.04 -7.51
CA LEU A 33 7.27 20.27 -8.59
C LEU A 33 7.86 19.90 -9.95
N LYS A 34 9.09 20.36 -10.27
CA LYS A 34 9.79 19.99 -11.51
C LYS A 34 9.92 18.47 -11.66
N ASN A 35 10.27 17.77 -10.59
CA ASN A 35 10.36 16.30 -10.61
C ASN A 35 9.00 15.62 -10.84
N LEU A 36 7.92 16.15 -10.25
CA LEU A 36 6.56 15.62 -10.46
C LEU A 36 6.06 15.84 -11.88
N VAL A 37 6.41 16.98 -12.48
CA VAL A 37 6.13 17.28 -13.90
C VAL A 37 6.95 16.36 -14.81
N GLY A 38 8.25 16.24 -14.57
CA GLY A 38 9.13 15.34 -15.34
C GLY A 38 8.72 13.86 -15.25
N ALA A 39 8.13 13.44 -14.13
CA ALA A 39 7.59 12.09 -13.94
C ALA A 39 6.16 11.89 -14.51
N GLY A 40 5.51 12.94 -15.02
CA GLY A 40 4.16 12.89 -15.57
C GLY A 40 3.04 12.74 -14.54
N TYR A 41 3.30 13.04 -13.26
CA TYR A 41 2.29 13.01 -12.20
C TYR A 41 1.51 14.33 -12.09
N VAL A 42 2.11 15.43 -12.57
CA VAL A 42 1.52 16.77 -12.60
C VAL A 42 1.70 17.34 -14.00
N GLU A 43 0.69 18.04 -14.51
CA GLU A 43 0.74 18.81 -15.75
C GLU A 43 0.74 20.31 -15.45
N VAL A 44 1.49 21.08 -16.24
CA VAL A 44 1.47 22.56 -16.20
C VAL A 44 0.65 23.04 -17.40
N LYS A 45 -0.39 23.83 -17.14
CA LYS A 45 -1.13 24.57 -18.15
C LYS A 45 -0.68 26.02 -18.12
N LYS A 46 -0.11 26.47 -19.23
CA LYS A 46 0.26 27.87 -19.42
C LYS A 46 -0.99 28.70 -19.72
N SER A 47 -1.07 29.88 -19.14
CA SER A 47 -2.08 30.90 -19.44
C SER A 47 -1.40 32.25 -19.45
N ASP A 48 -1.96 33.21 -20.16
CA ASP A 48 -1.32 34.51 -20.44
C ASP A 48 -0.96 35.29 -19.15
N ASN A 49 -1.72 35.10 -18.06
CA ASN A 49 -1.47 35.77 -16.79
C ASN A 49 -0.77 34.90 -15.74
N GLN A 50 -0.98 33.57 -15.73
CA GLN A 50 -0.32 32.69 -14.76
C GLN A 50 -0.34 31.22 -15.18
N ASP A 51 0.74 30.50 -14.86
CA ASP A 51 0.82 29.05 -15.04
C ASP A 51 0.03 28.32 -13.95
N TYR A 52 -0.81 27.38 -14.35
CA TYR A 52 -1.56 26.51 -13.44
C TYR A 52 -1.00 25.10 -13.46
N VAL A 53 -1.02 24.45 -12.31
CA VAL A 53 -0.65 23.05 -12.15
C VAL A 53 -1.87 22.20 -11.81
N LYS A 54 -1.92 21.02 -12.41
CA LYS A 54 -3.00 20.04 -12.21
C LYS A 54 -2.43 18.64 -12.05
N ILE A 55 -3.03 17.84 -11.18
CA ILE A 55 -2.69 16.43 -11.05
C ILE A 55 -3.21 15.62 -12.25
N THR A 56 -2.36 14.78 -12.82
CA THR A 56 -2.76 13.88 -13.93
C THR A 56 -3.50 12.65 -13.39
N LYS A 57 -4.15 11.87 -14.26
CA LYS A 57 -4.73 10.57 -13.87
C LYS A 57 -3.68 9.64 -13.25
N ARG A 58 -2.48 9.60 -13.85
CA ARG A 58 -1.32 8.86 -13.33
C ARG A 58 -0.87 9.37 -11.97
N GLY A 59 -0.88 10.69 -11.76
CA GLY A 59 -0.62 11.32 -10.47
C GLY A 59 -1.63 10.92 -9.40
N LYS A 60 -2.92 10.85 -9.75
CA LYS A 60 -3.99 10.37 -8.84
C LYS A 60 -3.76 8.91 -8.44
N THR A 61 -3.57 8.01 -9.39
CA THR A 61 -3.26 6.59 -9.09
C THR A 61 -2.01 6.44 -8.22
N LYS A 62 -0.98 7.26 -8.48
CA LYS A 62 0.23 7.28 -7.64
C LYS A 62 -0.06 7.77 -6.23
N LEU A 63 -0.89 8.80 -6.09
CA LEU A 63 -1.33 9.31 -4.79
C LEU A 63 -2.16 8.27 -4.04
N ASP A 64 -3.06 7.55 -4.71
CA ASP A 64 -3.86 6.49 -4.10
C ASP A 64 -2.97 5.33 -3.64
N THR A 65 -1.98 4.96 -4.44
CA THR A 65 -0.94 3.99 -4.04
C THR A 65 -0.17 4.49 -2.81
N ILE A 66 0.17 5.78 -2.76
CA ILE A 66 0.85 6.39 -1.60
C ILE A 66 -0.06 6.45 -0.38
N ARG A 67 -1.38 6.63 -0.56
CA ARG A 67 -2.35 6.58 0.53
C ARG A 67 -2.45 5.15 1.05
N LEU A 68 -2.66 4.16 0.19
CA LEU A 68 -2.74 2.74 0.57
C LEU A 68 -1.45 2.20 1.20
N LEU A 69 -0.29 2.74 0.80
CA LEU A 69 1.03 2.27 1.25
C LEU A 69 1.78 3.28 2.13
N GLY A 70 1.13 4.35 2.58
CA GLY A 70 1.75 5.44 3.34
C GLY A 70 1.58 5.27 4.85
N GLU A 71 2.21 6.16 5.62
CA GLU A 71 1.97 6.29 7.06
C GLU A 71 0.51 6.69 7.36
N ASP A 72 -0.15 7.40 6.44
CA ASP A 72 -1.58 7.78 6.51
C ASP A 72 -2.51 6.73 5.85
N ALA A 73 -2.06 5.48 5.68
CA ALA A 73 -2.90 4.45 5.12
C ALA A 73 -4.12 4.16 6.01
N LEU A 74 -5.28 3.94 5.39
CA LEU A 74 -6.52 3.51 6.06
C LEU A 74 -6.31 2.22 6.87
N VAL A 75 -5.28 1.45 6.53
CA VAL A 75 -4.81 0.30 7.30
C VAL A 75 -3.60 0.74 8.09
N SER A 76 -3.74 0.79 9.42
CA SER A 76 -2.61 1.08 10.30
C SER A 76 -1.46 0.12 9.99
N ARG A 77 -0.25 0.65 9.80
CA ARG A 77 0.97 -0.17 9.65
C ARG A 77 1.63 -0.48 10.98
N THR A 78 0.98 -0.10 12.08
CA THR A 78 1.40 -0.48 13.43
C THR A 78 0.68 -1.75 13.84
N TRP A 79 1.39 -2.59 14.60
CA TRP A 79 0.78 -3.75 15.22
C TRP A 79 -0.30 -3.27 16.20
N ASP A 80 -1.50 -3.82 16.08
CA ASP A 80 -2.66 -3.51 16.92
C ASP A 80 -2.85 -4.53 18.07
N GLY A 81 -1.86 -5.39 18.28
CA GLY A 81 -1.89 -6.46 19.30
C GLY A 81 -2.33 -7.82 18.77
N TYR A 82 -2.75 -7.94 17.51
CA TYR A 82 -3.19 -9.21 16.92
C TYR A 82 -2.26 -9.72 15.83
N TRP A 83 -2.07 -11.04 15.78
CA TRP A 83 -1.43 -11.74 14.67
C TRP A 83 -2.48 -12.12 13.62
N ARG A 84 -2.14 -11.90 12.35
CA ARG A 84 -2.92 -12.37 11.20
C ARG A 84 -2.23 -13.61 10.69
N ILE A 85 -2.94 -14.72 10.77
CA ILE A 85 -2.47 -16.01 10.29
C ILE A 85 -3.34 -16.36 9.09
N ILE A 86 -2.71 -16.50 7.93
CA ILE A 86 -3.35 -16.89 6.69
C ILE A 86 -2.87 -18.30 6.34
N ILE A 87 -3.82 -19.22 6.24
CA ILE A 87 -3.57 -20.56 5.71
C ILE A 87 -4.02 -20.54 4.26
N LEU A 88 -3.05 -20.75 3.37
CA LEU A 88 -3.25 -20.79 1.93
C LEU A 88 -2.92 -22.19 1.43
N ASP A 89 -3.96 -22.94 1.09
CA ASP A 89 -3.86 -24.30 0.57
C ASP A 89 -4.75 -24.43 -0.68
N LEU A 90 -4.12 -24.28 -1.85
CA LEU A 90 -4.78 -24.50 -3.14
C LEU A 90 -4.18 -25.74 -3.81
N PRO A 91 -5.03 -26.56 -4.46
CA PRO A 91 -4.58 -27.77 -5.13
C PRO A 91 -3.75 -27.43 -6.39
N GLU A 92 -3.00 -28.42 -6.92
CA GLU A 92 -2.04 -28.19 -8.01
C GLU A 92 -2.67 -27.65 -9.30
N GLU A 93 -3.94 -28.00 -9.55
CA GLU A 93 -4.70 -27.51 -10.70
C GLU A 93 -4.85 -25.98 -10.68
N ARG A 94 -4.75 -25.36 -9.49
CA ARG A 94 -4.83 -23.91 -9.27
C ARG A 94 -3.48 -23.28 -8.91
N LYS A 95 -2.37 -23.89 -9.32
CA LYS A 95 -1.00 -23.42 -9.04
C LYS A 95 -0.76 -21.94 -9.34
N ASN A 96 -1.26 -21.43 -10.48
CA ASN A 96 -1.07 -20.02 -10.86
C ASN A 96 -1.73 -19.05 -9.87
N GLU A 97 -2.91 -19.41 -9.37
CA GLU A 97 -3.63 -18.61 -8.38
C GLU A 97 -2.94 -18.66 -7.01
N ARG A 98 -2.46 -19.86 -6.62
CA ARG A 98 -1.65 -20.04 -5.42
C ARG A 98 -0.42 -19.15 -5.41
N GLU A 99 0.35 -19.14 -6.50
CA GLU A 99 1.55 -18.31 -6.61
C GLU A 99 1.21 -16.81 -6.64
N SER A 100 0.09 -16.42 -7.24
CA SER A 100 -0.39 -15.04 -7.24
C SER A 100 -0.77 -14.56 -5.82
N LEU A 101 -1.46 -15.41 -5.04
CA LEU A 101 -1.80 -15.12 -3.64
C LEU A 101 -0.56 -15.07 -2.75
N ARG A 102 0.40 -15.98 -2.94
CA ARG A 102 1.70 -15.94 -2.25
C ARG A 102 2.47 -14.65 -2.56
N TYR A 103 2.45 -14.20 -3.81
CA TYR A 103 3.07 -12.93 -4.18
C TYR A 103 2.41 -11.74 -3.47
N LEU A 104 1.07 -11.75 -3.37
CA LEU A 104 0.32 -10.70 -2.67
C LEU A 104 0.61 -10.70 -1.16
N LEU A 105 0.68 -11.88 -0.53
CA LEU A 105 1.09 -12.04 0.87
C LEU A 105 2.48 -11.47 1.14
N LYS A 106 3.48 -11.80 0.31
CA LYS A 106 4.82 -11.21 0.40
C LYS A 106 4.81 -9.70 0.26
N LYS A 107 4.03 -9.16 -0.69
CA LYS A 107 3.87 -7.71 -0.90
C LYS A 107 3.21 -7.01 0.29
N ALA A 108 2.37 -7.71 1.04
CA ALA A 108 1.71 -7.23 2.24
C ALA A 108 2.54 -7.46 3.52
N ASN A 109 3.82 -7.83 3.41
CA ASN A 109 4.72 -8.15 4.53
C ASN A 109 4.18 -9.28 5.42
N PHE A 110 3.65 -10.33 4.80
CA PHE A 110 3.47 -11.62 5.47
C PHE A 110 4.73 -12.46 5.34
N ALA A 111 5.15 -13.07 6.44
CA ALA A 111 6.23 -14.05 6.48
C ALA A 111 5.67 -15.47 6.39
N CYS A 112 6.37 -16.36 5.68
CA CYS A 112 5.98 -17.76 5.54
C CYS A 112 6.65 -18.58 6.65
N VAL A 113 5.88 -19.09 7.61
CA VAL A 113 6.43 -19.89 8.74
C VAL A 113 6.44 -21.38 8.43
N LYS A 114 5.48 -21.83 7.62
CA LYS A 114 5.33 -23.20 7.09
C LYS A 114 4.81 -23.10 5.66
N ASN A 115 4.93 -24.18 4.88
CA ASN A 115 4.59 -24.22 3.45
C ASN A 115 3.26 -23.55 3.04
N THR A 116 2.24 -23.59 3.91
CA THR A 116 0.91 -23.02 3.69
C THR A 116 0.55 -21.92 4.69
N VAL A 117 1.37 -21.66 5.71
CA VAL A 117 1.04 -20.75 6.83
C VAL A 117 1.84 -19.46 6.74
N TRP A 118 1.11 -18.37 6.58
CA TRP A 118 1.62 -17.02 6.43
C TRP A 118 1.19 -16.16 7.60
N ILE A 119 2.10 -15.36 8.15
CA ILE A 119 1.83 -14.55 9.33
C ILE A 119 2.24 -13.11 9.16
N SER A 120 1.48 -12.19 9.77
CA SER A 120 1.83 -10.77 9.84
C SER A 120 1.23 -10.14 11.10
N PRO A 121 1.93 -9.18 11.74
CA PRO A 121 1.33 -8.34 12.77
C PRO A 121 0.46 -7.22 12.17
N LEU A 122 0.42 -7.07 10.85
CA LEU A 122 -0.25 -5.95 10.19
C LEU A 122 -1.75 -6.25 9.95
N PRO A 123 -2.66 -5.28 10.17
CA PRO A 123 -4.11 -5.45 10.10
C PRO A 123 -4.67 -5.54 8.66
N TYR A 124 -4.19 -6.50 7.89
CA TYR A 124 -4.62 -6.75 6.51
C TYR A 124 -5.73 -7.80 6.37
N GLU A 125 -6.33 -8.29 7.46
CA GLU A 125 -7.39 -9.32 7.44
C GLU A 125 -8.52 -8.96 6.48
N ASN A 126 -9.00 -7.71 6.51
CA ASN A 126 -10.14 -7.28 5.69
C ASN A 126 -9.80 -7.29 4.20
N LEU A 127 -8.56 -6.97 3.84
CA LEU A 127 -8.09 -7.07 2.46
C LEU A 127 -8.17 -8.53 1.97
N PHE A 128 -7.69 -9.47 2.78
CA PHE A 128 -7.71 -10.89 2.42
C PHE A 128 -9.11 -11.51 2.49
N ILE A 129 -9.99 -11.02 3.37
CA ILE A 129 -11.41 -11.42 3.41
C ILE A 129 -12.10 -10.99 2.11
N ASN A 130 -11.82 -9.79 1.60
CA ASN A 130 -12.36 -9.34 0.31
C ASN A 130 -11.81 -10.17 -0.85
N ILE A 131 -10.50 -10.42 -0.88
CA ILE A 131 -9.88 -11.29 -1.91
C ILE A 131 -10.48 -12.69 -1.89
N LYS A 132 -10.67 -13.26 -0.69
CA LYS A 132 -11.33 -14.56 -0.50
C LYS A 132 -12.70 -14.58 -1.15
N LYS A 133 -13.51 -13.55 -0.92
CA LYS A 133 -14.85 -13.41 -1.47
C LYS A 133 -14.83 -13.23 -3.00
N ASP A 134 -13.97 -12.35 -3.51
CA ASP A 134 -13.89 -12.03 -4.93
C ASP A 134 -13.43 -13.22 -5.79
N LEU A 135 -12.57 -14.07 -5.23
CA LEU A 135 -12.09 -15.30 -5.87
C LEU A 135 -12.97 -16.52 -5.60
N GLY A 136 -14.05 -16.38 -4.82
CA GLY A 136 -14.92 -17.49 -4.45
C GLY A 136 -14.24 -18.58 -3.63
N LEU A 137 -13.20 -18.23 -2.86
CA LEU A 137 -12.44 -19.17 -2.05
C LEU A 137 -13.16 -19.47 -0.73
N SER A 138 -13.06 -20.72 -0.28
CA SER A 138 -13.71 -21.22 0.92
C SER A 138 -12.68 -21.62 1.97
N THR A 139 -12.37 -22.90 2.11
CA THR A 139 -11.36 -23.45 3.02
C THR A 139 -9.95 -23.34 2.47
N GLU A 140 -9.78 -23.05 1.18
CA GLU A 140 -8.48 -22.87 0.54
C GLU A 140 -7.74 -21.63 1.03
N LEU A 141 -8.47 -20.65 1.57
CA LEU A 141 -7.95 -19.45 2.19
C LEU A 141 -8.62 -19.24 3.55
N MET A 142 -7.94 -19.64 4.62
CA MET A 142 -8.40 -19.39 6.00
C MET A 142 -7.67 -18.19 6.57
N ILE A 143 -8.40 -17.35 7.30
CA ILE A 143 -7.88 -16.13 7.91
C ILE A 143 -8.22 -16.20 9.39
N ILE A 144 -7.18 -16.15 10.21
CA ILE A 144 -7.29 -16.26 11.67
C ILE A 144 -6.66 -15.00 12.27
N ILE A 145 -7.35 -14.43 13.24
CA ILE A 145 -6.89 -13.28 14.03
C ILE A 145 -6.67 -13.79 15.44
N ALA A 146 -5.45 -13.68 15.95
CA ALA A 146 -5.08 -14.23 17.25
C ALA A 146 -4.34 -13.19 18.10
N ASP A 147 -4.80 -12.97 19.34
CA ASP A 147 -4.12 -12.18 20.38
C ASP A 147 -3.25 -13.04 21.29
N LYS A 148 -3.56 -14.33 21.39
CA LYS A 148 -2.89 -15.29 22.27
C LYS A 148 -2.28 -16.43 21.45
N LEU A 149 -0.99 -16.66 21.68
CA LEU A 149 -0.21 -17.75 21.13
C LEU A 149 0.56 -18.39 22.29
N ASP A 150 0.85 -19.68 22.20
CA ASP A 150 1.82 -20.28 23.11
C ASP A 150 3.21 -19.67 22.87
N GLU A 151 4.10 -19.85 23.84
CA GLU A 151 5.41 -19.21 23.85
C GLU A 151 6.28 -19.61 22.65
N GLN A 152 6.28 -20.90 22.27
CA GLN A 152 7.11 -21.37 21.15
C GLN A 152 6.60 -20.83 19.81
N THR A 153 5.28 -20.83 19.61
CA THR A 153 4.67 -20.27 18.40
C THR A 153 4.94 -18.78 18.28
N ARG A 154 4.82 -18.04 19.40
CA ARG A 154 5.15 -16.60 19.44
C ARG A 154 6.60 -16.36 19.04
N LEU A 155 7.55 -17.13 19.57
CA LEU A 155 8.97 -17.01 19.22
C LEU A 155 9.21 -17.32 17.73
N ALA A 156 8.58 -18.36 17.19
CA ALA A 156 8.69 -18.70 15.77
C ALA A 156 8.18 -17.57 14.86
N PHE A 157 7.05 -16.95 15.20
CA PHE A 157 6.50 -15.83 14.44
C PHE A 157 7.40 -14.60 14.49
N LEU A 158 7.94 -14.27 15.67
CA LEU A 158 8.87 -13.16 15.84
C LEU A 158 10.18 -13.35 15.06
N ASN A 159 10.65 -14.59 14.92
CA ASN A 159 11.84 -14.88 14.12
C ASN A 159 11.53 -14.76 12.61
N ALA A 160 10.40 -15.29 12.17
CA ALA A 160 10.00 -15.26 10.75
C ALA A 160 9.82 -13.84 10.18
N ILE A 161 9.44 -12.85 11.00
CA ILE A 161 9.30 -11.45 10.55
C ILE A 161 10.59 -10.63 10.61
N LYS A 162 11.67 -11.17 11.19
CA LYS A 162 12.98 -10.50 11.28
C LYS A 162 13.88 -10.78 10.07
N GLU A 163 13.59 -11.84 9.32
CA GLU A 163 14.28 -12.24 8.08
C GLU A 163 13.79 -11.41 6.87
#